data_AF-A0A409WXM4-F1
#
_entry.id   AF-A0A409WXM4-F1
#
_cell.length_a   1.000
_cell.length_b   1.000
_cell.length_c   1.000
_cell.angle_alpha   90.00
_cell.angle_beta   90.00
_cell.angle_gamma   90.00
#
_symmetry.space_group_name_H-M   'P 1'
#
loop_
_entity.id
_entity.type
_entity.pdbx_description
1 polymer ?
#
loop_
_entity_poly.entity_id
_entity_poly.type
_entity_poly.pdbx_seq_one_letter_code
_entity_poly.pdbx_strand_id
1 'polypeptide(L)'
;MDPNGGLEHQERVIKNTATQVNVGGGDTTVGAVSTFILAIVKYPEVQRKVQAELDEFTSKGRIPDYDEDNDSLPYLSACFNELFRWGQIAPLLLLIDLSRAVLLFTFNIELPVDKDGKCIDIPVAFTTGFFK
;
A
#
# COMPACT_ATOMS: atom_id res chain seq x y z
N MET A 1 -8.99 0.63 -29.10
CA MET A 1 -8.20 1.38 -30.11
C MET A 1 -9.16 1.82 -31.18
N ASP A 2 -9.19 3.12 -31.50
CA ASP A 2 -10.03 3.63 -32.59
C ASP A 2 -9.48 3.09 -33.93
N PRO A 3 -10.25 2.26 -34.67
CA PRO A 3 -9.81 1.72 -35.95
C PRO A 3 -9.67 2.79 -37.04
N ASN A 4 -10.20 4.00 -36.83
CA ASN A 4 -10.14 5.12 -37.77
C ASN A 4 -9.10 6.19 -37.39
N GLY A 5 -8.43 6.04 -36.24
CA GLY A 5 -7.41 6.97 -35.78
C GLY A 5 -6.10 6.80 -36.56
N GLY A 6 -5.47 7.91 -36.96
CA GLY A 6 -4.16 7.89 -37.61
C GLY A 6 -3.08 7.20 -36.77
N LEU A 7 -2.11 6.54 -37.41
CA LEU A 7 -1.04 5.79 -36.75
C LEU A 7 -0.30 6.62 -35.67
N GLU A 8 -0.03 7.90 -35.96
CA GLU A 8 0.62 8.82 -35.00
C GLU A 8 -0.22 9.05 -33.73
N HIS A 9 -1.55 9.07 -33.85
CA HIS A 9 -2.44 9.23 -32.70
C HIS A 9 -2.41 7.97 -31.82
N GLN A 10 -2.46 6.79 -32.44
CA GLN A 10 -2.40 5.51 -31.72
C GLN A 10 -1.07 5.34 -30.98
N GLU A 11 0.05 5.67 -31.62
CA GLU A 11 1.37 5.63 -30.98
C GLU A 11 1.46 6.57 -29.77
N ARG A 12 0.93 7.79 -29.91
CA ARG A 12 0.87 8.77 -28.81
C ARG A 12 0.04 8.27 -27.64
N VAL A 13 -1.13 7.69 -27.91
CA VAL A 13 -1.99 7.13 -26.85
C VAL A 13 -1.28 6.00 -26.13
N ILE A 14 -0.62 5.08 -26.85
CA ILE A 14 0.15 3.98 -26.23
C ILE A 14 1.25 4.53 -25.33
N LYS A 15 2.05 5.50 -25.82
CA LYS A 15 3.13 6.13 -25.05
C LYS A 15 2.61 6.84 -23.80
N ASN A 16 1.55 7.62 -23.94
CA ASN A 16 0.97 8.36 -22.82
C ASN A 16 0.37 7.41 -21.77
N THR A 17 -0.33 6.36 -22.18
CA THR A 17 -0.89 5.37 -21.27
C THR A 17 0.21 4.61 -20.54
N ALA A 18 1.25 4.16 -21.25
CA ALA A 18 2.39 3.48 -20.63
C ALA A 18 3.10 4.39 -19.61
N THR A 19 3.25 5.68 -19.93
CA THR A 19 3.84 6.67 -19.02
C THR A 19 2.98 6.84 -17.76
N GLN A 20 1.66 6.96 -17.89
CA GLN A 20 0.75 7.10 -16.75
C GLN A 20 0.76 5.88 -15.84
N VAL A 21 0.78 4.66 -16.40
CA VAL A 21 0.88 3.43 -15.60
C VAL A 21 2.21 3.37 -14.86
N ASN A 22 3.31 3.76 -15.52
CA ASN A 22 4.62 3.77 -14.89
C ASN A 22 4.72 4.80 -13.76
N VAL A 23 4.24 6.02 -13.96
CA VAL A 23 4.24 7.06 -12.91
C VAL A 23 3.28 6.68 -11.77
N GLY A 24 2.10 6.18 -12.11
CA GLY A 24 1.07 5.83 -11.12
C GLY A 24 1.42 4.61 -10.26
N GLY A 25 2.13 3.63 -10.80
CA GLY A 25 2.51 2.40 -10.09
C GLY A 25 3.97 2.32 -9.66
N GLY A 26 4.88 3.03 -10.32
CA GLY A 26 6.31 3.00 -10.00
C GLY A 26 6.62 3.86 -8.78
N ASP A 27 6.44 5.18 -8.92
CA ASP A 27 6.86 6.15 -7.90
C ASP A 27 6.09 5.99 -6.59
N THR A 28 4.79 5.66 -6.68
CA THR A 28 3.92 5.46 -5.50
C THR A 28 4.32 4.21 -4.71
N THR A 29 4.59 3.08 -5.37
CA THR A 29 5.02 1.84 -4.72
C THR A 29 6.42 1.98 -4.14
N VAL A 30 7.36 2.63 -4.84
CA VAL A 30 8.69 2.92 -4.30
C VAL A 30 8.58 3.81 -3.05
N GLY A 31 7.70 4.81 -3.09
CA GLY A 31 7.35 5.62 -1.93
C GLY A 31 6.85 4.76 -0.77
N ALA A 32 5.90 3.86 -1.01
CA ALA A 32 5.32 2.92 -0.03
C ALA A 32 6.35 2.11 0.70
N VAL A 33 7.18 1.41 -0.05
CA VAL A 33 8.22 0.56 0.51
C VAL A 33 9.24 1.39 1.28
N SER A 34 9.63 2.56 0.75
CA SER A 34 10.59 3.45 1.42
C SER A 34 10.07 3.98 2.76
N THR A 35 8.81 4.42 2.82
CA THR A 35 8.18 4.86 4.07
C THR A 35 8.04 3.69 5.06
N PHE A 36 7.76 2.48 4.57
CA PHE A 36 7.63 1.31 5.43
C PHE A 36 8.96 0.93 6.07
N ILE A 37 10.03 0.87 5.27
CA ILE A 37 11.38 0.62 5.78
C ILE A 37 11.74 1.68 6.83
N LEU A 38 11.49 2.95 6.52
CA LEU A 38 11.78 4.06 7.42
C LEU A 38 10.97 3.98 8.74
N ALA A 39 9.70 3.59 8.67
CA ALA A 39 8.84 3.37 9.83
C ALA A 39 9.39 2.25 10.72
N ILE A 40 9.74 1.12 10.13
CA ILE A 40 10.28 -0.04 10.86
C ILE A 40 11.63 0.29 11.52
N VAL A 41 12.49 1.06 10.85
CA VAL A 41 13.77 1.52 11.43
C VAL A 41 13.54 2.44 12.64
N LYS A 42 12.50 3.28 12.63
CA LYS A 42 12.15 4.16 13.76
C LYS A 42 11.51 3.41 14.93
N TYR A 43 10.80 2.32 14.67
CA TYR A 43 10.02 1.55 15.64
C TYR A 43 10.48 0.07 15.71
N PRO A 44 11.63 -0.22 16.32
CA PRO A 44 12.21 -1.58 16.36
C PRO A 44 11.33 -2.60 17.12
N GLU A 45 10.42 -2.13 17.97
CA GLU A 45 9.41 -2.97 18.63
C GLU A 45 8.35 -3.50 17.66
N VAL A 46 7.96 -2.69 16.67
CA VAL A 46 7.06 -3.10 15.59
C VAL A 46 7.78 -4.03 14.64
N GLN A 47 9.04 -3.70 14.31
CA GLN A 47 9.90 -4.57 13.50
C GLN A 47 9.96 -5.99 14.06
N ARG A 48 10.21 -6.14 15.36
CA ARG A 48 10.37 -7.45 15.99
C ARG A 48 9.08 -8.28 15.94
N LYS A 49 7.93 -7.64 16.09
CA LYS A 49 6.62 -8.30 16.01
C LYS A 49 6.30 -8.75 14.58
N VAL A 50 6.56 -7.88 13.60
CA VAL A 50 6.42 -8.24 12.18
C VAL A 50 7.38 -9.38 11.80
N GLN A 51 8.63 -9.31 12.24
CA GLN A 51 9.60 -10.39 11.96
C GLN A 51 9.19 -11.70 12.61
N ALA A 52 8.70 -11.71 13.86
CA ALA A 52 8.21 -12.92 14.49
C ALA A 52 7.04 -13.56 13.74
N GLU A 53 6.07 -12.74 13.27
CA GLU A 53 4.95 -13.21 12.46
C GLU A 53 5.43 -13.78 11.10
N LEU A 54 6.37 -13.10 10.45
CA LEU A 54 6.97 -13.55 9.19
C LEU A 54 7.80 -14.83 9.36
N ASP A 55 8.56 -14.95 10.44
CA ASP A 55 9.39 -16.13 10.73
C ASP A 55 8.51 -17.36 10.99
N GLU A 56 7.41 -17.19 11.74
CA GLU A 56 6.40 -18.23 11.93
C GLU A 56 5.78 -18.64 10.60
N PHE A 57 5.42 -17.68 9.76
CA PHE A 57 4.85 -17.94 8.45
C PHE A 57 5.84 -18.67 7.50
N THR A 58 7.08 -18.19 7.42
CA THR A 58 8.12 -18.68 6.50
C THR A 58 8.67 -20.05 6.91
N SER A 59 8.52 -20.43 8.18
CA SER A 59 8.90 -21.77 8.68
C SER A 59 8.21 -22.92 7.92
N LYS A 60 7.15 -22.62 7.16
CA LYS A 60 6.40 -23.55 6.30
C LYS A 60 7.11 -23.90 4.98
N GLY A 61 8.23 -23.26 4.65
CA GLY A 61 9.06 -23.60 3.48
C GLY A 61 8.43 -23.29 2.12
N ARG A 62 7.39 -22.43 2.11
CA ARG A 62 6.63 -22.03 0.91
C ARG A 62 6.89 -20.54 0.60
N ILE A 63 6.89 -20.19 -0.68
CA ILE A 63 6.84 -18.79 -1.11
C ILE A 63 5.42 -18.25 -0.79
N PRO A 64 5.29 -17.04 -0.21
CA PRO A 64 3.97 -16.46 0.08
C PRO A 64 3.12 -16.32 -1.19
N ASP A 65 1.86 -16.74 -1.11
CA ASP A 65 0.82 -16.53 -2.11
C ASP A 65 -0.23 -15.56 -1.56
N TYR A 66 -0.60 -14.55 -2.34
CA TYR A 66 -1.48 -13.48 -1.85
C TYR A 66 -2.87 -13.98 -1.46
N ASP A 67 -3.46 -14.92 -2.22
CA ASP A 67 -4.86 -15.30 -2.04
C ASP A 67 -5.06 -16.16 -0.78
N GLU A 68 -4.06 -16.97 -0.41
CA GLU A 68 -4.16 -17.89 0.73
C GLU A 68 -3.54 -17.31 2.01
N ASP A 69 -2.58 -16.41 1.89
CA ASP A 69 -1.74 -15.97 3.02
C ASP A 69 -2.08 -14.59 3.56
N ASN A 70 -2.89 -13.79 2.86
CA ASN A 70 -3.28 -12.45 3.33
C ASN A 70 -3.95 -12.48 4.72
N ASP A 71 -4.78 -13.49 4.98
CA ASP A 71 -5.40 -13.69 6.30
C ASP A 71 -4.42 -14.21 7.34
N SER A 72 -3.29 -14.80 6.93
CA SER A 72 -2.31 -15.42 7.82
C SER A 72 -1.25 -14.45 8.35
N LEU A 73 -1.24 -13.20 7.87
CA LEU A 73 -0.32 -12.14 8.30
C LEU A 73 -1.09 -10.90 8.81
N PRO A 74 -1.96 -11.05 9.82
CA PRO A 74 -2.83 -9.97 10.28
C PRO A 74 -2.06 -8.76 10.82
N TYR A 75 -0.94 -8.96 11.52
CA TYR A 75 -0.15 -7.86 12.09
C TYR A 75 0.57 -7.05 11.01
N LEU A 76 1.14 -7.71 10.00
CA LEU A 76 1.73 -7.06 8.84
C LEU A 76 0.69 -6.22 8.07
N SER A 77 -0.49 -6.79 7.81
CA SER A 77 -1.60 -6.09 7.14
C SER A 77 -2.08 -4.88 7.95
N ALA A 78 -2.10 -4.98 9.28
CA ALA A 78 -2.37 -3.86 10.17
C ALA A 78 -1.32 -2.75 10.06
N CYS A 79 -0.03 -3.10 10.01
CA CYS A 79 1.05 -2.13 9.84
C CYS A 79 0.98 -1.40 8.49
N PHE A 80 0.66 -2.10 7.40
CA PHE A 80 0.49 -1.48 6.08
C PHE A 80 -0.73 -0.56 6.03
N ASN A 81 -1.87 -0.98 6.58
CA ASN A 81 -3.05 -0.11 6.66
C ASN A 81 -2.78 1.16 7.46
N GLU A 82 -2.04 1.04 8.56
CA GLU A 82 -1.64 2.20 9.36
C GLU A 82 -0.63 3.10 8.63
N LEU A 83 0.27 2.53 7.83
CA LEU A 83 1.19 3.28 6.97
C LEU A 83 0.45 4.06 5.88
N PHE A 84 -0.57 3.44 5.25
CA PHE A 84 -1.44 4.14 4.31
C PHE A 84 -2.26 5.23 5.01
N ARG A 85 -2.67 5.01 6.27
CA ARG A 85 -3.36 6.01 7.10
C ARG A 85 -2.48 7.23 7.40
N TRP A 86 -1.17 7.07 7.59
CA TRP A 86 -0.25 8.20 7.78
C TRP A 86 -0.14 9.10 6.56
N GLY A 87 -0.66 8.67 5.42
CA GLY A 87 -0.74 9.46 4.21
C GLY A 87 0.51 9.30 3.37
N GLN A 88 0.43 8.41 2.40
CA GLN A 88 1.39 8.38 1.31
C GLN A 88 0.92 9.22 0.12
N ILE A 89 1.70 10.27 -0.16
CA ILE A 89 2.06 10.91 -1.45
C ILE A 89 0.92 11.42 -2.36
N ALA A 90 -0.28 10.88 -2.29
CA ALA A 90 -1.44 11.32 -3.05
C ALA A 90 -2.03 12.71 -2.67
N PRO A 91 -1.90 13.26 -1.44
CA PRO A 91 -2.59 14.52 -1.12
C PRO A 91 -2.15 15.71 -1.98
N LEU A 92 -0.94 15.68 -2.56
CA LEU A 92 -0.39 16.79 -3.34
C LEU A 92 -0.52 16.60 -4.87
N LEU A 93 -0.52 15.36 -5.36
CA LEU A 93 -0.61 15.07 -6.80
C LEU A 93 -2.02 15.28 -7.36
N LEU A 94 -3.07 15.15 -6.53
CA LEU A 94 -4.48 15.32 -6.91
C LEU A 94 -5.04 16.71 -6.56
N LEU A 95 -4.21 17.75 -6.47
CA LEU A 95 -4.69 19.14 -6.39
C LEU A 95 -4.90 19.80 -7.75
N ILE A 96 -4.63 19.07 -8.84
CA ILE A 96 -4.94 19.46 -10.21
C ILE A 96 -6.01 18.51 -10.77
N ASP A 97 -7.27 18.87 -10.48
CA ASP A 97 -8.51 18.54 -11.20
C ASP A 97 -9.28 17.22 -10.92
N LEU A 98 -10.35 17.36 -10.11
CA LEU A 98 -11.73 16.82 -10.19
C LEU A 98 -11.94 15.37 -10.72
N SER A 99 -12.62 14.43 -10.05
CA SER A 99 -13.95 14.48 -9.43
C SER A 99 -14.22 13.17 -8.67
N ARG A 100 -14.69 13.24 -7.41
CA ARG A 100 -15.49 12.25 -6.62
C ARG A 100 -15.15 10.74 -6.61
N ALA A 101 -14.29 10.21 -7.47
CA ALA A 101 -14.06 8.77 -7.63
C ALA A 101 -12.86 8.27 -6.81
N VAL A 102 -11.84 9.10 -6.56
CA VAL A 102 -10.68 8.70 -5.75
C VAL A 102 -11.06 8.57 -4.27
N LEU A 103 -12.00 9.38 -3.77
CA LEU A 103 -12.47 9.31 -2.38
C LEU A 103 -13.12 7.96 -2.03
N LEU A 104 -13.79 7.29 -2.97
CA LEU A 104 -14.36 5.96 -2.71
C LEU A 104 -13.30 4.85 -2.72
N PHE A 105 -12.17 5.07 -3.40
CA PHE A 105 -11.08 4.08 -3.45
C PHE A 105 -10.17 4.15 -2.23
N THR A 106 -10.15 5.27 -1.50
CA THR A 106 -9.28 5.48 -0.32
C THR A 106 -10.01 5.47 1.03
N PHE A 107 -11.35 5.48 1.06
CA PHE A 107 -12.13 5.49 2.31
C PHE A 107 -12.75 4.16 2.72
N ASN A 108 -12.60 3.09 1.95
CA ASN A 108 -12.98 1.74 2.40
C ASN A 108 -11.76 0.96 2.91
N ILE A 109 -11.02 1.54 3.86
CA ILE A 109 -10.05 0.76 4.65
C ILE A 109 -10.86 0.16 5.81
N GLU A 110 -11.43 -1.03 5.58
CA GLU A 110 -11.89 -1.87 6.67
C GLU A 110 -10.71 -2.08 7.61
N LEU A 111 -10.89 -1.77 8.90
CA LEU A 111 -9.87 -2.05 9.92
C LEU A 111 -9.52 -3.53 9.79
N PRO A 112 -8.24 -3.90 9.60
CA PRO A 112 -7.85 -5.30 9.54
C PRO A 112 -8.17 -5.92 10.89
N VAL A 113 -9.18 -6.77 10.87
CA VAL A 113 -9.64 -7.53 12.02
C VAL A 113 -8.90 -8.86 11.98
N ASP A 114 -8.36 -9.28 13.12
CA ASP A 114 -7.79 -10.62 13.26
C ASP A 114 -8.84 -11.70 12.94
N LYS A 115 -8.44 -12.95 12.66
CA LYS A 115 -9.34 -14.09 12.34
C LYS A 115 -10.46 -14.29 13.38
N ASP A 116 -10.25 -13.79 14.60
CA ASP A 116 -11.16 -13.86 15.74
C ASP A 116 -12.07 -12.63 15.92
N GLY A 117 -12.08 -11.68 15.00
CA GLY A 117 -12.90 -10.47 15.16
C GLY A 117 -12.28 -9.39 16.06
N LYS A 118 -11.00 -9.56 16.45
CA LYS A 118 -10.32 -8.71 17.43
C LYS A 118 -9.52 -7.59 16.75
N CYS A 119 -9.60 -6.38 17.31
CA CYS A 119 -8.73 -5.27 16.91
C CYS A 119 -7.26 -5.59 17.23
N ILE A 120 -6.41 -5.46 16.22
CA ILE A 120 -4.97 -5.67 16.36
C ILE A 120 -4.35 -4.42 16.99
N ASP A 121 -3.82 -4.55 18.21
CA ASP A 121 -3.17 -3.45 18.93
C ASP A 121 -1.78 -3.15 18.35
N ILE A 122 -1.73 -2.21 17.42
CA ILE A 122 -0.50 -1.58 16.98
C ILE A 122 -0.06 -0.55 18.05
N PRO A 123 1.22 -0.49 18.45
CA PRO A 123 1.67 0.46 19.47
C PRO A 123 1.24 1.91 19.17
N VAL A 124 0.70 2.60 20.18
CA VAL A 124 0.21 3.98 20.03
C VAL A 124 1.29 4.92 19.50
N ALA A 125 2.57 4.66 19.79
CA ALA A 125 3.71 5.44 19.27
C ALA A 125 3.89 5.33 17.75
N PHE A 126 3.53 4.19 17.17
CA PHE A 126 3.40 4.02 15.73
C PHE A 126 2.17 4.83 15.27
N THR A 127 1.01 4.64 15.90
CA THR A 127 -0.24 5.29 15.45
C THR A 127 -0.32 6.80 15.65
N THR A 128 0.53 7.41 16.48
CA THR A 128 0.56 8.88 16.66
C THR A 128 1.26 9.63 15.54
N GLY A 129 1.81 8.92 14.56
CA GLY A 129 2.27 9.46 13.29
C GLY A 129 3.78 9.65 13.20
N PHE A 130 4.34 9.21 12.07
CA PHE A 130 5.76 9.29 11.74
C PHE A 130 6.32 10.74 11.66
N PHE A 131 5.47 11.73 11.38
CA PHE A 131 5.81 13.14 11.13
C PHE A 131 5.68 14.09 12.34
N LYS A 132 5.59 13.54 13.56
CA LYS A 132 5.65 14.34 14.80
C LYS A 132 7.07 14.47 15.33
#